data_AF-A0A853FPA7-F1
#
_entry.id   AF-A0A853FPA7-F1
#
_cell.length_a   1.000
_cell.length_b   1.000
_cell.length_c   1.000
_cell.angle_alpha   90.00
_cell.angle_beta   90.00
_cell.angle_gamma   90.00
#
_symmetry.space_group_name_H-M   'P 1'
#
loop_
_entity.id
_entity.type
_entity.pdbx_description
1 polymer ?
#
loop_
_entity_poly.entity_id
_entity_poly.type
_entity_poly.pdbx_seq_one_letter_code
_entity_poly.pdbx_strand_id
1 'polypeptide(L)'
;MKGKIQFCKRRGCEATRLRKQFVCSPCWGEIPAADRHRYMRARRNGLTQIASSIRSEIMRALGRKLATANPPAANPDTFTNIARLTGDRDAMEPAE
;
A
#
# COMPACT_ATOMS: atom_id res chain seq x y z
N MET A 1 -14.35 -19.84 -11.19
CA MET A 1 -13.34 -19.06 -11.96
C MET A 1 -12.06 -18.95 -11.14
N LYS A 2 -10.98 -19.68 -11.50
CA LYS A 2 -9.68 -19.55 -10.82
C LYS A 2 -9.05 -18.20 -11.18
N GLY A 3 -9.20 -17.20 -10.32
CA GLY A 3 -8.56 -15.90 -10.50
C GLY A 3 -7.05 -16.07 -10.49
N LYS A 4 -6.36 -15.65 -11.56
CA LYS A 4 -4.88 -15.66 -11.59
C LYS A 4 -4.37 -14.78 -10.44
N ILE A 5 -3.70 -15.41 -9.48
CA ILE A 5 -2.97 -14.70 -8.42
C ILE A 5 -1.98 -13.77 -9.09
N GLN A 6 -2.00 -12.49 -8.72
CA GLN A 6 -1.04 -11.52 -9.21
C GLN A 6 -0.07 -11.17 -8.09
N PHE A 7 1.23 -11.27 -8.36
CA PHE A 7 2.28 -10.89 -7.41
C PHE A 7 2.69 -9.44 -7.59
N CYS A 8 3.22 -8.84 -6.53
CA CYS A 8 3.81 -7.49 -6.54
C CYS A 8 4.85 -7.36 -7.66
N LYS A 9 4.92 -6.19 -8.32
CA LYS A 9 5.97 -5.93 -9.34
C LYS A 9 7.27 -5.40 -8.76
N ARG A 10 7.32 -5.07 -7.46
CA ARG A 10 8.55 -4.61 -6.81
C ARG A 10 9.53 -5.77 -6.74
N ARG A 11 10.78 -5.53 -7.17
CA ARG A 11 11.85 -6.53 -7.11
C ARG A 11 12.07 -6.94 -5.65
N GLY A 12 12.13 -8.24 -5.39
CA GLY A 12 12.29 -8.77 -4.03
C GLY A 12 11.04 -8.74 -3.15
N CYS A 13 9.85 -8.46 -3.72
CA CYS A 13 8.59 -8.55 -2.99
C CYS A 13 7.73 -9.70 -3.55
N GLU A 14 7.48 -10.71 -2.73
CA GLU A 14 6.69 -11.90 -3.10
C GLU A 14 5.22 -11.79 -2.70
N ALA A 15 4.82 -10.66 -2.11
CA ALA A 15 3.43 -10.45 -1.68
C ALA A 15 2.47 -10.40 -2.88
N THR A 16 1.25 -10.87 -2.66
CA THR A 16 0.17 -10.78 -3.64
C THR A 16 -0.35 -9.34 -3.76
N ARG A 17 -0.90 -9.01 -4.93
CA ARG A 17 -1.51 -7.70 -5.21
C ARG A 17 -2.93 -7.84 -5.73
N LEU A 18 -3.70 -6.79 -5.51
CA LEU A 18 -5.02 -6.63 -6.12
C LEU A 18 -4.88 -6.36 -7.62
N ARG A 19 -5.79 -6.91 -8.42
CA ARG A 19 -5.77 -6.81 -9.90
C ARG A 19 -5.71 -5.37 -10.44
N LYS A 20 -6.22 -4.39 -9.69
CA LYS A 20 -6.25 -2.97 -10.07
C LYS A 20 -4.97 -2.21 -9.73
N GLN A 21 -4.10 -2.77 -8.88
CA GLN A 21 -2.84 -2.18 -8.47
C GLN A 21 -1.67 -2.91 -9.12
N PHE A 22 -0.50 -2.26 -9.20
CA PHE A 22 0.71 -2.87 -9.75
C PHE A 22 1.67 -3.38 -8.66
N VAL A 23 1.51 -2.94 -7.42
CA VAL A 23 2.22 -3.41 -6.22
C VAL A 23 1.24 -3.93 -5.16
N CYS A 24 1.74 -4.64 -4.16
CA CYS A 24 0.96 -5.07 -2.99
C CYS A 24 0.59 -3.89 -2.09
N SER A 25 -0.34 -4.09 -1.16
CA SER A 25 -0.80 -3.07 -0.19
C SER A 25 0.33 -2.38 0.58
N PRO A 26 1.32 -3.08 1.17
CA PRO A 26 2.41 -2.43 1.91
C PRO A 26 3.30 -1.57 1.00
N CYS A 27 3.69 -2.09 -0.17
CA CYS A 27 4.45 -1.31 -1.15
C CYS A 27 3.65 -0.13 -1.70
N TRP A 28 2.31 -0.22 -1.74
CA TRP A 28 1.45 0.91 -2.08
C TRP A 28 1.47 1.99 -1.00
N GLY A 29 1.58 1.61 0.27
CA GLY A 29 1.70 2.52 1.41
C GLY A 29 3.01 3.31 1.43
N GLU A 30 4.10 2.75 0.90
CA GLU A 30 5.40 3.43 0.80
C GLU A 30 5.47 4.53 -0.27
N ILE A 31 4.51 4.56 -1.19
CA ILE A 31 4.44 5.56 -2.26
C ILE A 31 3.90 6.87 -1.68
N PRO A 32 4.56 8.02 -1.91
CA PRO A 32 4.05 9.32 -1.52
C PRO A 32 2.60 9.54 -1.96
N ALA A 33 1.78 10.16 -1.10
CA ALA A 33 0.36 10.42 -1.41
C ALA A 33 0.17 11.22 -2.70
N ALA A 34 1.06 12.19 -2.97
CA ALA A 34 1.06 12.99 -4.19
C ALA A 34 1.14 12.12 -5.46
N ASP A 35 2.06 11.14 -5.49
CA ASP A 35 2.24 10.26 -6.65
C ASP A 35 1.09 9.27 -6.81
N ARG A 36 0.56 8.76 -5.70
CA ARG A 36 -0.66 7.93 -5.71
C ARG A 36 -1.84 8.68 -6.30
N HIS A 37 -2.07 9.92 -5.87
CA HIS A 37 -3.15 10.75 -6.39
C HIS A 37 -2.96 11.08 -7.88
N ARG A 38 -1.75 11.45 -8.29
CA ARG A 38 -1.42 11.69 -9.70
C ARG A 38 -1.69 10.47 -10.57
N TYR A 39 -1.23 9.29 -10.14
CA TYR A 39 -1.46 8.04 -10.85
C TYR A 39 -2.95 7.70 -10.95
N MET A 40 -3.69 7.77 -9.84
CA MET A 40 -5.12 7.44 -9.81
C MET A 40 -5.94 8.43 -10.67
N ARG A 41 -5.60 9.72 -10.65
CA ARG A 41 -6.21 10.72 -11.52
C ARG A 41 -5.94 10.44 -12.99
N ALA A 42 -4.69 10.17 -13.37
CA ALA A 42 -4.33 9.81 -14.74
C ALA A 42 -5.09 8.57 -15.22
N ARG A 43 -5.21 7.54 -14.37
CA ARG A 43 -6.00 6.35 -14.67
C ARG A 43 -7.50 6.62 -14.82
N ARG A 44 -8.07 7.47 -13.97
CA ARG A 44 -9.50 7.84 -14.02
C ARG A 44 -9.84 8.59 -15.31
N ASN A 45 -8.91 9.43 -15.77
CA ASN A 45 -9.07 10.22 -17.00
C ASN A 45 -8.66 9.47 -18.27
N GLY A 46 -8.34 8.17 -18.19
CA GLY A 46 -7.92 7.39 -19.37
C GLY A 46 -6.56 7.78 -19.95
N LEU A 47 -5.74 8.56 -19.23
CA LEU A 47 -4.42 9.04 -19.66
C LEU A 47 -3.36 7.93 -19.49
N THR A 48 -3.45 6.89 -20.33
CA THR A 48 -2.67 5.66 -20.22
C THR A 48 -1.15 5.89 -20.28
N GLN A 49 -0.68 6.74 -21.19
CA GLN A 49 0.74 7.09 -21.31
C GLN A 49 1.27 7.78 -20.04
N ILE A 50 0.53 8.78 -19.54
CA ILE A 50 0.89 9.51 -18.31
C ILE A 50 0.89 8.55 -17.11
N ALA A 51 -0.15 7.71 -16.98
CA ALA A 51 -0.22 6.72 -15.91
C ALA A 51 0.93 5.69 -15.99
N SER A 52 1.37 5.33 -17.20
CA SER A 52 2.54 4.47 -17.41
C SER A 52 3.84 5.16 -16.98
N SER A 53 4.04 6.43 -17.34
CA SER A 53 5.20 7.23 -16.95
C SER A 53 5.30 7.35 -15.42
N ILE A 54 4.22 7.78 -14.76
CA ILE A 54 4.15 7.91 -13.30
C ILE A 54 4.43 6.56 -12.63
N ARG A 55 3.86 5.47 -13.15
CA ARG A 55 4.13 4.13 -12.63
C ARG A 55 5.61 3.75 -12.71
N SER A 56 6.28 4.06 -13.82
CA SER A 56 7.71 3.79 -13.98
C SER A 56 8.55 4.61 -12.99
N GLU A 57 8.19 5.87 -12.77
CA GLU A 57 8.84 6.73 -11.78
C GLU A 57 8.69 6.19 -10.35
N ILE A 58 7.46 5.83 -9.96
CA ILE A 58 7.17 5.18 -8.67
C ILE A 58 8.00 3.90 -8.51
N MET A 59 8.02 3.04 -9.53
CA MET A 59 8.77 1.78 -9.48
C MET A 59 10.27 2.01 -9.35
N ARG A 60 10.82 3.05 -9.99
CA ARG A 60 12.23 3.45 -9.86
C ARG A 60 12.53 3.94 -8.45
N ALA A 61 11.65 4.74 -7.85
CA ALA A 61 11.78 5.22 -6.47
C ALA A 61 11.72 4.08 -5.45
N LEU A 62 10.77 3.15 -5.59
CA LEU A 62 10.65 1.96 -4.73
C LEU A 62 11.85 1.00 -4.89
N GLY A 63 12.39 0.87 -6.11
CA GLY A 63 13.58 0.08 -6.39
C GLY A 63 14.85 0.65 -5.78
N ARG A 64 14.98 1.98 -5.68
CA ARG A 64 16.11 2.64 -5.00
C ARG A 64 16.09 2.41 -3.47
N LYS A 65 14.92 2.29 -2.85
CA LYS A 65 14.79 1.99 -1.42
C LYS A 65 15.27 0.59 -1.02
N LEU A 66 15.42 -0.36 -1.96
CA LEU A 66 15.86 -1.73 -1.68
C LEU A 66 17.33 -1.87 -1.24
N ALA A 67 18.15 -0.82 -1.30
CA ALA A 67 19.53 -0.91 -0.86
C ALA A 67 19.72 -0.91 0.67
N THR A 68 18.68 -0.62 1.48
CA THR A 68 18.91 -0.42 2.93
C THR A 68 17.77 -0.86 3.87
N ALA A 69 16.62 -1.34 3.39
CA ALA A 69 15.54 -1.73 4.32
C ALA A 69 14.65 -2.84 3.75
N ASN A 70 14.93 -4.09 4.14
CA ASN A 70 13.96 -5.19 4.16
C ASN A 70 14.38 -6.21 5.24
N PRO A 71 14.01 -6.04 6.52
CA PRO A 71 13.64 -7.21 7.31
C PRO A 71 12.27 -7.72 6.81
N PRO A 72 12.04 -9.05 6.87
CA PRO A 72 10.87 -9.68 6.25
C PRO A 72 9.58 -9.23 6.92
N ALA A 73 8.63 -8.75 6.12
CA ALA A 73 7.26 -8.51 6.56
C ALA A 73 6.58 -9.86 6.82
N ALA A 74 6.70 -10.35 8.05
CA ALA A 74 5.74 -11.29 8.61
C ALA A 74 4.35 -10.62 8.61
N ASN A 75 3.40 -11.22 7.90
CA ASN A 75 1.97 -10.98 8.10
C ASN A 75 1.44 -12.20 8.89
N PRO A 76 0.53 -11.99 9.84
CA PRO A 76 -0.87 -11.75 9.45
C PRO A 76 -1.63 -10.70 10.28
N ASP A 77 -2.81 -10.34 9.77
CA ASP A 77 -3.94 -9.69 10.44
C ASP A 77 -4.01 -8.16 10.59
N THR A 78 -4.42 -7.51 9.49
CA THR A 78 -4.97 -6.13 9.50
C THR A 78 -6.47 -6.07 9.84
N PHE A 79 -6.96 -6.94 10.74
CA PHE A 79 -8.28 -6.80 11.37
C PHE A 79 -8.23 -6.54 12.88
N THR A 80 -7.05 -6.58 13.51
CA THR A 80 -6.92 -6.45 14.98
C THR A 80 -6.91 -5.01 15.50
N ASN A 81 -6.91 -4.00 14.64
CA ASN A 81 -6.75 -2.60 15.08
C ASN A 81 -8.04 -1.86 15.45
N ILE A 82 -9.23 -2.44 15.25
CA ILE A 82 -10.49 -1.78 15.67
C ILE A 82 -10.80 -2.06 17.15
N ALA A 83 -10.31 -3.17 17.73
CA ALA A 83 -10.52 -3.48 19.15
C ALA A 83 -9.70 -2.61 20.11
N ARG A 84 -8.68 -1.89 19.62
CA ARG A 84 -7.79 -1.05 20.46
C ARG A 84 -8.10 0.45 20.43
N LEU A 85 -9.08 0.88 19.63
CA LEU A 85 -9.46 2.29 19.46
C LEU A 85 -10.77 2.66 20.17
N THR A 86 -11.48 1.70 20.75
CA THR A 86 -12.81 1.92 21.35
C THR A 86 -12.90 1.57 22.84
N GLY A 87 -11.76 1.32 23.51
CA GLY A 87 -11.72 0.89 24.92
C GLY A 87 -11.33 1.96 25.94
N ASP A 88 -11.01 3.19 25.51
CA ASP A 88 -10.45 4.23 26.40
C ASP A 88 -11.27 5.52 26.37
N ARG A 89 -12.61 5.40 26.37
CA ARG A 89 -13.46 6.59 26.47
C ARG A 89 -14.85 6.35 27.05
N ASP A 90 -14.89 5.89 28.28
CA ASP A 90 -16.02 5.99 29.23
C ASP A 90 -15.45 5.52 30.59
N ALA A 91 -15.46 6.22 31.72
CA ALA A 91 -16.16 7.39 32.20
C ALA A 91 -15.28 7.95 33.36
N MET A 92 -15.04 9.26 33.42
CA MET A 92 -15.64 10.17 34.42
C MET A 92 -15.06 9.98 35.84
N GLU A 93 -14.24 10.95 36.28
CA GLU A 93 -14.05 11.31 37.70
C GLU A 93 -15.42 11.39 38.41
N PRO A 94 -15.54 11.01 39.70
CA PRO A 94 -15.16 11.94 40.75
C PRO A 94 -14.59 11.35 42.06
N ALA A 95 -13.91 12.27 42.75
CA ALA A 95 -13.61 12.39 44.18
C ALA A 95 -14.36 11.48 45.16
N GLU A 96 -13.59 10.90 46.11
CA GLU A 96 -13.79 10.87 47.57
C GLU A 96 -12.43 10.77 48.28
#